data_AF-A0A4D6WSW2-F1
#
_entry.id   AF-A0A4D6WSW2-F1
#
_cell.length_a   1.000
_cell.length_b   1.000
_cell.length_c   1.000
_cell.angle_alpha   90.00
_cell.angle_beta   90.00
_cell.angle_gamma   90.00
#
_symmetry.space_group_name_H-M   'P 1'
#
loop_
_entity.id
_entity.type
_entity.pdbx_description
1 polymer ?
#
loop_
_entity_poly.entity_id
_entity_poly.type
_entity_poly.pdbx_seq_one_letter_code
_entity_poly.pdbx_strand_id
1 'polypeptide(L)' 'MAVPKKRTSKSKSKKAQWNRKAFFVSKKSVSLAKSLLTGKSNSFIYLNNQLIQDEIN' A
#
# COMPACT_ATOMS: atom_id res chain seq x y z
N MET A 1 -8.41 27.15 -24.31
CA MET A 1 -8.52 25.97 -23.41
C MET A 1 -9.98 25.64 -23.21
N ALA A 2 -10.36 24.35 -23.22
CA ALA A 2 -11.74 23.96 -22.97
C ALA A 2 -12.06 24.06 -21.47
N VAL A 3 -13.16 24.75 -21.13
CA VAL A 3 -13.65 24.88 -19.76
C VAL A 3 -14.96 24.11 -19.59
N PRO A 4 -15.19 23.45 -18.45
CA PRO A 4 -16.43 22.73 -18.22
C PRO A 4 -17.58 23.72 -18.06
N LYS A 5 -18.60 23.60 -18.90
CA LYS A 5 -19.79 24.46 -18.83
C LYS A 5 -20.62 24.22 -17.56
N LYS A 6 -20.57 22.99 -17.02
CA LYS A 6 -21.33 22.55 -15.84
C LYS A 6 -20.48 21.63 -14.97
N ARG A 7 -20.76 21.64 -13.66
CA ARG A 7 -20.10 20.74 -12.70
C ARG A 7 -20.55 19.29 -12.93
N THR A 8 -19.64 18.36 -12.68
CA THR A 8 -19.96 16.93 -12.64
C THR A 8 -20.89 16.63 -11.45
N SER A 9 -21.90 15.79 -11.65
CA SER A 9 -22.79 15.35 -10.58
C SER A 9 -22.05 14.46 -9.57
N LYS A 10 -22.58 14.36 -8.34
CA LYS A 10 -22.00 13.49 -7.30
C LYS A 10 -21.91 12.03 -7.75
N SER A 11 -22.95 11.52 -8.43
CA SER A 11 -22.99 10.15 -8.96
C SER A 11 -21.93 9.87 -10.02
N LYS A 12 -21.55 10.86 -10.82
CA LYS A 12 -20.51 10.74 -11.86
C LYS A 12 -19.11 11.11 -11.35
N SER A 13 -18.97 11.45 -10.07
CA SER A 13 -17.66 11.69 -9.46
C SER A 13 -16.82 10.42 -9.47
N LYS A 14 -15.51 10.58 -9.72
CA LYS A 14 -14.57 9.44 -9.76
C LYS A 14 -14.10 8.98 -8.38
N LYS A 15 -14.60 9.56 -7.28
CA LYS A 15 -14.17 9.24 -5.90
C LYS A 15 -14.21 7.74 -5.57
N ALA A 16 -15.24 7.02 -6.02
CA ALA A 16 -15.35 5.59 -5.78
C ALA A 16 -14.20 4.78 -6.41
N GLN A 17 -13.75 5.18 -7.61
CA GLN A 17 -12.62 4.54 -8.29
C GLN A 17 -11.30 4.77 -7.54
N TRP A 18 -11.10 5.98 -6.98
CA TRP A 18 -9.94 6.28 -6.14
C TRP A 18 -9.93 5.42 -4.87
N ASN A 19 -11.08 5.31 -4.18
CA ASN A 19 -11.21 4.47 -3.00
C ASN A 19 -10.97 2.99 -3.31
N ARG A 20 -11.45 2.50 -4.46
CA ARG A 20 -11.23 1.13 -4.91
C ARG A 20 -9.74 0.82 -5.12
N LYS A 21 -8.96 1.76 -5.67
CA LYS A 21 -7.51 1.60 -5.79
C LYS A 21 -6.84 1.50 -4.42
N ALA A 22 -7.20 2.39 -3.49
CA ALA A 22 -6.67 2.39 -2.13
C ALA A 22 -6.97 1.08 -1.39
N PHE A 23 -8.17 0.51 -1.57
CA PHE A 23 -8.56 -0.78 -1.01
C PHE A 23 -7.63 -1.93 -1.41
N PHE A 24 -7.26 -2.02 -2.70
CA PHE A 24 -6.34 -3.07 -3.16
C PHE A 24 -4.93 -2.88 -2.63
N VAL A 25 -4.45 -1.64 -2.54
CA VAL A 25 -3.13 -1.34 -1.95
C VAL A 25 -3.11 -1.71 -0.47
N SER A 26 -4.16 -1.37 0.29
CA SER A 26 -4.28 -1.72 1.71
C SER A 26 -4.21 -3.23 1.94
N LYS A 27 -4.93 -4.03 1.14
CA LYS A 27 -4.87 -5.50 1.25
C LYS A 27 -3.46 -6.06 1.06
N LYS A 28 -2.74 -5.57 0.04
CA LYS A 28 -1.36 -5.99 -0.22
C LYS A 28 -0.42 -5.57 0.90
N SER A 29 -0.55 -4.34 1.38
CA SER A 29 0.26 -3.80 2.48
C SER A 29 0.09 -4.58 3.78
N VAL A 30 -1.15 -4.93 4.16
CA VAL A 30 -1.41 -5.75 5.36
C VAL A 30 -0.82 -7.16 5.22
N SER A 31 -0.95 -7.79 4.05
CA SER A 31 -0.34 -9.10 3.80
C SER A 31 1.19 -9.05 3.93
N LEU A 32 1.81 -7.99 3.40
CA LEU A 32 3.25 -7.79 3.48
C LEU A 32 3.70 -7.56 4.93
N ALA A 33 3.01 -6.70 5.67
CA ALA A 33 3.30 -6.42 7.07
C ALA A 33 3.24 -7.69 7.94
N LYS A 34 2.22 -8.53 7.74
CA LYS A 34 2.13 -9.82 8.43
C LYS A 34 3.31 -10.73 8.10
N SER A 35 3.71 -10.80 6.84
CA SER A 35 4.88 -11.59 6.44
C SER A 35 6.16 -11.09 7.11
N LEU A 36 6.36 -9.78 7.16
CA LEU A 36 7.53 -9.16 7.79
C LEU A 36 7.64 -9.50 9.28
N LEU A 37 6.52 -9.44 10.01
CA LEU A 37 6.50 -9.73 11.45
C LEU A 37 6.87 -11.17 11.79
N THR A 38 6.74 -12.11 10.85
CA THR A 38 7.14 -13.51 11.10
C THR A 38 8.65 -13.75 11.04
N GLY A 39 9.43 -12.82 10.48
CA GLY A 39 10.89 -12.95 10.36
C GLY A 39 11.39 -14.06 9.43
N LYS A 40 10.49 -14.74 8.71
CA LYS A 40 10.80 -15.88 7.83
C LYS A 40 10.78 -15.53 6.34
N SER A 41 10.71 -14.24 5.99
CA SER A 41 10.60 -13.80 4.61
C SER A 41 11.95 -13.87 3.89
N ASN A 42 12.06 -14.77 2.90
CA ASN A 42 13.30 -14.97 2.13
C ASN A 42 13.45 -14.02 0.92
N SER A 43 12.40 -13.27 0.55
CA SER A 43 12.35 -12.49 -0.69
C SER A 43 12.53 -10.98 -0.51
N PHE A 44 12.44 -10.47 0.72
CA PHE A 44 12.57 -9.04 1.01
C PHE A 44 13.36 -8.84 2.30
N ILE A 45 14.38 -7.99 2.24
CA ILE A 45 15.27 -7.68 3.37
C ILE A 45 14.66 -6.49 4.13
N TYR A 46 14.34 -6.71 5.40
CA TYR A 46 13.94 -5.65 6.32
C TYR A 46 15.03 -5.50 7.38
N LEU A 47 15.69 -4.34 7.39
CA LEU A 47 16.75 -4.03 8.34
C LEU A 47 16.13 -3.88 9.74
N ASN A 48 16.23 -4.93 10.56
CA ASN A 48 15.84 -4.91 11.96
C ASN A 48 17.10 -5.05 12.81
N ASN A 49 17.21 -4.30 13.92
CA ASN A 49 18.40 -4.32 14.78
C ASN A 49 18.71 -5.73 15.32
N GLN A 50 17.71 -6.60 15.44
CA GLN A 50 17.89 -8.01 15.82
C GLN A 50 18.63 -8.81 14.72
N LEU A 51 18.25 -8.63 13.45
CA LEU A 51 18.91 -9.29 12.31
C LEU A 51 20.33 -8.76 12.08
N ILE A 52 20.56 -7.47 12.36
CA ILE A 52 21.92 -6.87 12.29
C ILE A 52 22.83 -7.47 13.36
N GLN A 53 22.30 -7.79 14.56
CA GLN A 53 23.08 -8.46 15.60
C GLN A 53 23.36 -9.94 15.27
N ASP A 54 22.47 -10.60 14.52
CA ASP A 54 22.67 -11.98 14.03
C ASP A 54 23.72 -12.06 12.91
N GLU A 55 23.97 -10.99 12.14
CA GLU A 55 25.04 -10.95 11.11
C GLU A 55 26.42 -10.51 11.64
N ILE A 56 26.47 -9.88 12.83
CA ILE A 56 27.72 -9.37 13.44
C ILE A 56 28.34 -10.39 14.42
N ASN A 57 27.60 -11.43 14.82
CA ASN A 57 28.12 -12.59 15.57
C ASN A 57 28.49 -13.75 14.64
#